data_AF-A0A9Q4BWH2-F1
#
_entry.id   AF-A0A9Q4BWH2-F1
#
_cell.length_a   1.000
_cell.length_b   1.000
_cell.length_c   1.000
_cell.angle_alpha   90.00
_cell.angle_beta   90.00
_cell.angle_gamma   90.00
#
_symmetry.space_group_name_H-M   'P 1'
#
loop_
_entity.id
_entity.type
_entity.pdbx_description
1 polymer ?
#
loop_
_entity_poly.entity_id
_entity_poly.type
_entity_poly.pdbx_seq_one_letter_code
_entity_poly.pdbx_strand_id
1 'polypeptide(L)'
;MAKKKQRFMQRNKKQKLVENSFNLSENELKEYRRLRKNVKSKIKRVKENYGSLVVVLDEKDGIGKMVRTEELVSIPDKSDFTSRKEFNKWKKQMNEFTDRSKKNYQFEKNKYNIVGSEKLLRQIEKDTHEAQHLADKERAKLENLPFFSRFKKQAETTSQRIAISGDESRKTGVYRPDEFDFENVRDISSLLDKSENVHVKAYTEYYDKRKEKMKENFIKLLEGQFNSDADELIEKIRNIPADYFYEMYIMFDEFDFDEYSSEGNDDMKDMDNLQMMMGYVDAFESGVIDFMLKGFPNG
;
A
#
# COMPACT_ATOMS: atom_id res chain seq x y z
N MET A 1 71.76 12.69 1.28
CA MET A 1 71.18 11.47 1.88
C MET A 1 69.65 11.50 2.11
N ALA A 2 69.02 12.67 2.29
CA ALA A 2 67.58 12.79 2.58
C ALA A 2 66.61 12.23 1.50
N LYS A 3 66.92 12.43 0.20
CA LYS A 3 66.08 11.93 -0.91
C LYS A 3 65.99 10.39 -1.01
N LYS A 4 67.02 9.66 -0.55
CA LYS A 4 67.04 8.19 -0.52
C LYS A 4 66.15 7.63 0.60
N LYS A 5 66.14 8.30 1.77
CA LYS A 5 65.28 7.97 2.92
C LYS A 5 63.79 8.22 2.62
N GLN A 6 63.46 9.31 1.93
CA GLN A 6 62.08 9.60 1.50
C GLN A 6 61.55 8.58 0.47
N ARG A 7 62.37 8.19 -0.52
CA ARG A 7 61.97 7.15 -1.51
C ARG A 7 61.79 5.78 -0.87
N PHE A 8 62.60 5.42 0.13
CA PHE A 8 62.47 4.16 0.88
C PHE A 8 61.22 4.13 1.76
N MET A 9 60.91 5.23 2.46
CA MET A 9 59.67 5.35 3.23
C MET A 9 58.40 5.35 2.36
N GLN A 10 58.42 6.00 1.19
CA GLN A 10 57.30 5.95 0.24
C GLN A 10 57.09 4.54 -0.35
N ARG A 11 58.17 3.80 -0.61
CA ARG A 11 58.11 2.39 -1.04
C ARG A 11 57.53 1.47 0.03
N ASN A 12 57.96 1.64 1.29
CA ASN A 12 57.43 0.86 2.42
C ASN A 12 55.98 1.24 2.77
N LYS A 13 55.57 2.51 2.59
CA LYS A 13 54.15 2.91 2.72
C LYS A 13 53.29 2.29 1.61
N LYS A 14 53.77 2.25 0.37
CA LYS A 14 53.08 1.55 -0.74
C LYS A 14 53.05 0.04 -0.54
N GLN A 15 54.11 -0.59 -0.03
CA GLN A 15 54.12 -2.03 0.28
C GLN A 15 53.18 -2.37 1.45
N LYS A 16 53.17 -1.58 2.54
CA LYS A 16 52.19 -1.75 3.63
C LYS A 16 50.74 -1.52 3.21
N LEU A 17 50.48 -0.65 2.23
CA LEU A 17 49.14 -0.45 1.67
C LEU A 17 48.69 -1.61 0.77
N VAL A 18 49.62 -2.32 0.13
CA VAL A 18 49.35 -3.53 -0.65
C VAL A 18 49.20 -4.77 0.25
N GLU A 19 49.87 -4.81 1.40
CA GLU A 19 49.76 -5.94 2.36
C GLU A 19 48.43 -6.00 3.13
N ASN A 20 47.61 -4.95 3.12
CA ASN A 20 46.28 -4.92 3.73
C ASN A 20 45.13 -5.20 2.73
N SER A 21 45.43 -5.58 1.48
CA SER A 21 44.38 -6.02 0.56
C SER A 21 43.92 -7.42 0.93
N PHE A 22 42.66 -7.54 1.34
CA PHE A 22 42.04 -8.84 1.56
C PHE A 22 42.16 -9.71 0.30
N ASN A 23 42.81 -10.87 0.43
CA ASN A 23 42.98 -11.81 -0.66
C ASN A 23 42.21 -13.10 -0.38
N LEU A 24 41.49 -13.58 -1.40
CA LEU A 24 40.80 -14.85 -1.36
C LEU A 24 41.82 -16.00 -1.40
N SER A 25 41.60 -17.05 -0.60
CA SER A 25 42.38 -18.28 -0.71
C SER A 25 42.09 -18.99 -2.04
N GLU A 26 42.92 -19.97 -2.42
CA GLU A 26 42.69 -20.72 -3.66
C GLU A 26 41.32 -21.39 -3.73
N ASN A 27 40.84 -21.95 -2.61
CA ASN A 27 39.53 -22.58 -2.53
C ASN A 27 38.40 -21.57 -2.70
N GLU A 28 38.54 -20.37 -2.15
CA GLU A 28 37.56 -19.31 -2.30
C GLU A 28 37.61 -18.67 -3.68
N LEU A 29 38.77 -18.62 -4.33
CA LEU A 29 38.90 -18.21 -5.73
C LEU A 29 38.20 -19.21 -6.66
N LYS A 30 38.36 -20.51 -6.41
CA LYS A 30 37.62 -21.56 -7.15
C LYS A 30 36.11 -21.39 -6.95
N GLU A 31 35.68 -21.21 -5.71
CA GLU A 31 34.28 -21.01 -5.36
C GLU A 31 33.70 -19.72 -5.97
N TYR A 32 34.44 -18.61 -5.90
CA TYR A 32 34.09 -17.34 -6.54
C TYR A 32 33.88 -17.52 -8.05
N ARG A 33 34.83 -18.17 -8.74
CA ARG A 33 34.72 -18.43 -10.19
C ARG A 33 33.51 -19.30 -10.52
N ARG A 34 33.25 -20.35 -9.72
CA ARG A 34 32.10 -21.24 -9.87
C ARG A 34 30.78 -20.46 -9.73
N LEU A 35 30.62 -19.70 -8.64
CA LEU A 35 29.41 -18.91 -8.38
C LEU A 35 29.19 -17.84 -9.45
N ARG A 36 30.24 -17.09 -9.81
CA ARG A 36 30.19 -16.08 -10.87
C ARG A 36 29.72 -16.70 -12.19
N LYS A 37 30.23 -17.86 -12.57
CA LYS A 37 29.79 -18.59 -13.78
C LYS A 37 28.32 -18.98 -13.68
N ASN A 38 27.90 -19.60 -12.57
CA ASN A 38 26.53 -20.07 -12.38
C ASN A 38 25.51 -18.92 -12.39
N VAL A 39 25.83 -17.82 -11.71
CA VAL A 39 25.00 -16.62 -11.64
C VAL A 39 24.86 -15.99 -13.02
N LYS A 40 25.97 -15.80 -13.76
CA LYS A 40 25.91 -15.30 -15.14
C LYS A 40 25.08 -16.20 -16.05
N SER A 41 25.23 -17.52 -15.93
CA SER A 41 24.43 -18.48 -16.68
C SER A 41 22.94 -18.42 -16.31
N LYS A 42 22.59 -18.20 -15.04
CA LYS A 42 21.21 -18.02 -14.61
C LYS A 42 20.64 -16.69 -15.13
N ILE A 43 21.34 -15.57 -14.99
CA ILE A 43 20.94 -14.27 -15.55
C ILE A 43 20.68 -14.39 -17.06
N LYS A 44 21.61 -15.00 -17.80
CA LYS A 44 21.45 -15.24 -19.24
C LYS A 44 20.17 -16.02 -19.55
N ARG A 45 19.94 -17.13 -18.84
CA ARG A 45 18.74 -17.97 -19.02
C ARG A 45 17.46 -17.21 -18.67
N VAL A 46 17.47 -16.43 -17.59
CA VAL A 46 16.32 -15.59 -17.22
C VAL A 46 16.05 -14.59 -18.33
N LYS A 47 17.09 -13.96 -18.86
CA LYS A 47 16.97 -12.99 -19.96
C LYS A 47 16.42 -13.62 -21.24
N GLU A 48 16.86 -14.82 -21.58
CA GLU A 48 16.40 -15.56 -22.76
C GLU A 48 14.94 -16.02 -22.62
N ASN A 49 14.53 -16.49 -21.44
CA ASN A 49 13.19 -17.03 -21.23
C ASN A 49 12.14 -15.94 -20.92
N TYR A 50 12.54 -14.89 -20.19
CA TYR A 50 11.62 -13.92 -19.59
C TYR A 50 11.87 -12.49 -20.09
N GLY A 51 13.02 -12.18 -20.69
CA GLY A 51 13.35 -10.86 -21.21
C GLY A 51 14.24 -10.03 -20.26
N SER A 52 14.42 -8.76 -20.60
CA SER A 52 15.38 -7.88 -19.91
C SER A 52 14.82 -7.16 -18.68
N LEU A 53 13.50 -7.21 -18.48
CA LEU A 53 12.79 -6.55 -17.39
C LEU A 53 11.91 -7.58 -16.68
N VAL A 54 12.00 -7.61 -15.37
CA VAL A 54 11.20 -8.48 -14.50
C VAL A 54 10.75 -7.70 -13.28
N VAL A 55 9.65 -8.11 -12.66
CA VAL A 55 9.16 -7.54 -11.41
C VAL A 55 9.42 -8.51 -10.26
N VAL A 56 10.10 -8.05 -9.23
CA VAL A 56 10.44 -8.83 -8.03
C VAL A 56 9.83 -8.19 -6.79
N LEU A 57 9.69 -8.94 -5.70
CA LEU A 57 9.26 -8.37 -4.43
C LEU A 57 10.42 -7.59 -3.81
N ASP A 58 10.19 -6.32 -3.46
CA ASP A 58 11.07 -5.59 -2.54
C ASP A 58 10.76 -6.02 -1.11
N GLU A 59 11.69 -6.70 -0.46
CA GLU A 59 11.48 -7.22 0.90
C GLU A 59 11.38 -6.11 1.95
N LYS A 60 11.79 -4.88 1.64
CA LYS A 60 11.67 -3.74 2.58
C LYS A 60 10.26 -3.20 2.63
N ASP A 61 9.68 -2.97 1.46
CA ASP A 61 8.42 -2.26 1.31
C ASP A 61 7.23 -3.21 1.11
N GLY A 62 7.50 -4.51 0.86
CA GLY A 62 6.44 -5.51 0.65
C GLY A 62 5.74 -5.43 -0.70
N ILE A 63 6.22 -4.56 -1.60
CA ILE A 63 5.61 -4.28 -2.91
C ILE A 63 6.52 -4.70 -4.07
N GLY A 64 5.93 -4.80 -5.26
CA GLY A 64 6.64 -5.07 -6.50
C GLY A 64 7.63 -3.97 -6.89
N LYS A 65 8.76 -4.38 -7.45
CA LYS A 65 9.77 -3.49 -8.02
C LYS A 65 10.24 -4.01 -9.36
N MET A 66 10.24 -3.14 -10.36
CA MET A 66 10.81 -3.43 -11.66
C MET A 66 12.35 -3.39 -11.58
N VAL A 67 12.99 -4.44 -12.10
CA VAL A 67 14.44 -4.59 -12.08
C VAL A 67 14.90 -5.13 -13.44
N ARG A 68 16.05 -4.65 -13.94
CA ARG A 68 16.66 -5.28 -15.12
C ARG A 68 17.20 -6.65 -14.74
N THR A 69 17.12 -7.61 -15.65
CA THR A 69 17.59 -8.98 -15.38
C THR A 69 19.06 -9.04 -14.93
N GLU A 70 19.90 -8.12 -15.44
CA GLU A 70 21.30 -7.96 -15.04
C GLU A 70 21.50 -7.36 -13.64
N GLU A 71 20.49 -6.65 -13.12
CA GLU A 71 20.50 -5.96 -11.83
C GLU A 71 19.92 -6.81 -10.69
N LEU A 72 19.40 -8.01 -10.99
CA LEU A 72 18.84 -8.94 -10.00
C LEU A 72 19.82 -9.25 -8.85
N VAL A 73 21.12 -9.33 -9.18
CA VAL A 73 22.20 -9.53 -8.21
C VAL A 73 23.48 -8.84 -8.64
N SER A 74 24.19 -8.26 -7.68
CA SER A 74 25.52 -7.68 -7.91
C SER A 74 26.59 -8.78 -8.06
N ILE A 75 27.39 -8.68 -9.12
CA ILE A 75 28.53 -9.55 -9.39
C ILE A 75 29.81 -8.70 -9.31
N PRO A 76 30.31 -8.40 -8.10
CA PRO A 76 31.57 -7.67 -7.91
C PRO A 76 32.74 -8.44 -8.52
N ASP A 77 33.81 -7.72 -8.83
CA ASP A 77 35.09 -8.32 -9.16
C ASP A 77 35.80 -8.81 -7.89
N LYS A 78 36.75 -9.73 -8.07
CA LYS A 78 37.47 -10.36 -6.95
C LYS A 78 38.22 -9.35 -6.07
N SER A 79 38.60 -8.20 -6.64
CA SER A 79 39.32 -7.11 -5.99
C SER A 79 38.42 -6.24 -5.11
N ASP A 80 37.11 -6.33 -5.30
CA ASP A 80 36.16 -5.42 -4.65
C ASP A 80 35.85 -5.88 -3.22
N PHE A 81 36.14 -7.15 -2.90
CA PHE A 81 36.00 -7.65 -1.55
C PHE A 81 37.06 -7.04 -0.63
N THR A 82 36.60 -6.32 0.38
CA THR A 82 37.45 -5.74 1.43
C THR A 82 37.63 -6.66 2.63
N SER A 83 36.77 -7.67 2.78
CA SER A 83 36.81 -8.59 3.92
C SER A 83 36.20 -9.97 3.63
N ARG A 84 36.55 -10.96 4.48
CA ARG A 84 35.97 -12.32 4.46
C ARG A 84 34.47 -12.29 4.71
N LYS A 85 34.00 -11.40 5.60
CA LYS A 85 32.59 -11.24 5.93
C LYS A 85 31.79 -10.79 4.71
N GLU A 86 32.33 -9.83 3.95
CA GLU A 86 31.74 -9.36 2.70
C GLU A 86 31.68 -10.47 1.65
N PHE A 87 32.78 -11.20 1.45
CA PHE A 87 32.82 -12.35 0.55
C PHE A 87 31.78 -13.43 0.93
N ASN A 88 31.66 -13.75 2.23
CA ASN A 88 30.69 -14.74 2.71
C ASN A 88 29.24 -14.28 2.53
N LYS A 89 28.96 -12.98 2.72
CA LYS A 89 27.65 -12.39 2.45
C LYS A 89 27.30 -12.51 0.96
N TRP A 90 28.22 -12.12 0.09
CA TRP A 90 28.06 -12.28 -1.36
C TRP A 90 27.85 -13.76 -1.74
N LYS A 91 28.68 -14.67 -1.20
CA LYS A 91 28.56 -16.11 -1.43
C LYS A 91 27.17 -16.62 -1.07
N LYS A 92 26.64 -16.22 0.09
CA LYS A 92 25.28 -16.58 0.51
C LYS A 92 24.24 -16.07 -0.50
N GLN A 93 24.32 -14.80 -0.88
CA GLN A 93 23.41 -14.19 -1.86
C GLN A 93 23.46 -14.89 -3.23
N MET A 94 24.64 -15.26 -3.72
CA MET A 94 24.77 -15.97 -5.00
C MET A 94 24.17 -17.37 -4.95
N ASN A 95 24.37 -18.08 -3.83
CA ASN A 95 23.75 -19.39 -3.64
C ASN A 95 22.22 -19.26 -3.62
N GLU A 96 21.67 -18.30 -2.87
CA GLU A 96 20.24 -18.02 -2.84
C GLU A 96 19.69 -17.65 -4.22
N PHE A 97 20.42 -16.83 -4.98
CA PHE A 97 20.03 -16.48 -6.34
C PHE A 97 19.94 -17.70 -7.25
N THR A 98 20.88 -18.64 -7.16
CA THR A 98 20.88 -19.84 -8.01
C THR A 98 19.97 -20.96 -7.51
N ASP A 99 19.52 -20.89 -6.27
CA ASP A 99 18.66 -21.89 -5.64
C ASP A 99 17.25 -21.85 -6.26
N ARG A 100 16.70 -23.04 -6.55
CA ARG A 100 15.35 -23.22 -7.08
C ARG A 100 14.28 -23.09 -6.01
N SER A 101 14.63 -23.28 -4.74
CA SER A 101 13.72 -23.09 -3.61
C SER A 101 13.37 -21.61 -3.38
N LYS A 102 14.24 -20.70 -3.83
CA LYS A 102 14.08 -19.25 -3.64
C LYS A 102 13.14 -18.66 -4.69
N LYS A 103 11.89 -18.51 -4.27
CA LYS A 103 10.76 -18.02 -5.09
C LYS A 103 10.92 -16.59 -5.61
N ASN A 104 11.73 -15.75 -4.95
CA ASN A 104 12.02 -14.40 -5.46
C ASN A 104 12.86 -14.41 -6.76
N TYR A 105 13.48 -15.55 -7.08
CA TYR A 105 14.30 -15.75 -8.28
C TYR A 105 13.77 -16.87 -9.18
N GLN A 106 12.52 -17.26 -8.97
CA GLN A 106 11.72 -18.03 -9.92
C GLN A 106 10.67 -17.08 -10.51
N PHE A 107 10.37 -17.24 -11.79
CA PHE A 107 9.59 -16.27 -12.53
C PHE A 107 8.49 -16.95 -13.33
N GLU A 108 7.35 -16.28 -13.40
CA GLU A 108 6.21 -16.64 -14.22
C GLU A 108 6.00 -15.57 -15.28
N LYS A 109 5.55 -15.98 -16.46
CA LYS A 109 5.27 -15.10 -17.59
C LYS A 109 3.85 -15.35 -18.07
N ASN A 110 3.04 -14.30 -18.12
CA ASN A 110 1.66 -14.42 -18.57
C ASN A 110 1.51 -14.29 -20.10
N LYS A 111 0.28 -14.44 -20.60
CA LYS A 111 -0.05 -14.28 -22.03
C LYS A 111 0.31 -12.91 -22.64
N TYR A 112 0.48 -11.87 -21.83
CA TYR A 112 0.88 -10.52 -22.26
C TYR A 112 2.38 -10.26 -22.16
N ASN A 113 3.19 -11.31 -21.91
CA ASN A 113 4.63 -11.24 -21.70
C ASN A 113 5.07 -10.46 -20.44
N ILE A 114 4.18 -10.22 -19.49
CA ILE A 114 4.51 -9.62 -18.20
C ILE A 114 5.16 -10.69 -17.33
N VAL A 115 6.23 -10.32 -16.61
CA VAL A 115 7.03 -11.24 -15.81
C VAL A 115 7.08 -10.79 -14.36
N GLY A 116 6.58 -11.64 -13.48
CA GLY A 116 6.65 -11.48 -12.03
C GLY A 116 7.42 -12.62 -11.38
N SER A 117 8.14 -12.34 -10.29
CA SER A 117 8.69 -13.41 -9.45
C SER A 117 7.57 -14.17 -8.74
N GLU A 118 7.70 -15.48 -8.56
CA GLU A 118 6.71 -16.30 -7.86
C GLU A 118 6.44 -15.78 -6.44
N LYS A 119 7.46 -15.22 -5.77
CA LYS A 119 7.31 -14.63 -4.43
C LYS A 119 6.42 -13.39 -4.45
N LEU A 120 6.59 -12.51 -5.44
CA LEU A 120 5.75 -11.33 -5.61
C LEU A 120 4.30 -11.73 -5.87
N LEU A 121 4.04 -12.62 -6.82
CA LEU A 121 2.68 -13.00 -7.19
C LEU A 121 1.91 -13.56 -5.99
N ARG A 122 2.53 -14.45 -5.21
CA ARG A 122 1.96 -14.97 -3.95
C ARG A 122 1.74 -13.90 -2.89
N GLN A 123 2.62 -12.90 -2.83
CA GLN A 123 2.44 -11.78 -1.89
C GLN A 123 1.22 -10.95 -2.30
N ILE A 124 1.03 -10.68 -3.58
CA ILE A 124 -0.16 -9.96 -4.08
C ILE A 124 -1.43 -10.75 -3.78
N GLU A 125 -1.45 -12.06 -4.01
CA GLU A 125 -2.58 -12.95 -3.65
C GLU A 125 -2.92 -12.87 -2.16
N LYS A 126 -1.90 -13.01 -1.30
CA LYS A 126 -2.07 -12.92 0.16
C LYS A 126 -2.62 -11.56 0.57
N ASP A 127 -2.06 -10.48 0.04
CA ASP A 127 -2.47 -9.12 0.38
C ASP A 127 -3.87 -8.81 -0.16
N THR A 128 -4.24 -9.41 -1.29
CA THR A 128 -5.60 -9.34 -1.84
C THR A 128 -6.61 -10.01 -0.89
N HIS A 129 -6.30 -11.20 -0.39
CA HIS A 129 -7.15 -11.89 0.58
C HIS A 129 -7.29 -11.12 1.90
N GLU A 130 -6.21 -10.56 2.42
CA GLU A 130 -6.28 -9.74 3.63
C GLU A 130 -7.10 -8.46 3.39
N ALA A 131 -6.89 -7.78 2.28
CA ALA A 131 -7.67 -6.60 1.91
C ALA A 131 -9.16 -6.93 1.72
N GLN A 132 -9.50 -8.10 1.16
CA GLN A 132 -10.88 -8.58 1.09
C GLN A 132 -11.46 -8.82 2.48
N HIS A 133 -10.74 -9.51 3.36
CA HIS A 133 -11.16 -9.78 4.73
C HIS A 133 -11.42 -8.48 5.51
N LEU A 134 -10.53 -7.48 5.39
CA LEU A 134 -10.73 -6.16 6.01
C LEU A 134 -11.92 -5.41 5.41
N ALA A 135 -12.11 -5.45 4.09
CA ALA A 135 -13.28 -4.86 3.44
C ALA A 135 -14.59 -5.50 3.94
N ASP A 136 -14.63 -6.83 4.03
CA ASP A 136 -15.79 -7.59 4.50
C ASP A 136 -16.08 -7.27 5.97
N LYS A 137 -15.03 -7.12 6.80
CA LYS A 137 -15.17 -6.68 8.20
C LYS A 137 -15.74 -5.26 8.32
N GLU A 138 -15.30 -4.31 7.49
CA GLU A 138 -15.86 -2.96 7.49
C GLU A 138 -17.31 -2.95 7.01
N ARG A 139 -17.66 -3.74 5.98
CA ARG A 139 -19.04 -3.89 5.50
C ARG A 139 -19.96 -4.51 6.55
N ALA A 140 -19.49 -5.52 7.28
CA ALA A 140 -20.26 -6.15 8.34
C ALA A 140 -20.67 -5.18 9.45
N LYS A 141 -19.87 -4.14 9.72
CA LYS A 141 -20.24 -3.07 10.67
C LYS A 141 -21.47 -2.28 10.22
N LEU A 142 -21.72 -2.21 8.92
CA LEU A 142 -22.82 -1.45 8.32
C LEU A 142 -24.12 -2.25 8.20
N GLU A 143 -24.05 -3.59 8.30
CA GLU A 143 -25.15 -4.49 7.92
C GLU A 143 -26.45 -4.20 8.67
N ASN A 144 -26.33 -3.92 9.97
CA ASN A 144 -27.47 -3.74 10.90
C ASN A 144 -27.69 -2.28 11.32
N LEU A 145 -26.98 -1.33 10.71
CA LEU A 145 -27.19 0.07 11.05
C LEU A 145 -28.58 0.53 10.57
N PRO A 146 -29.32 1.27 11.42
CA PRO A 146 -30.60 1.85 11.03
C PRO A 146 -30.38 3.01 10.06
N PHE A 147 -31.24 3.11 9.05
CA PHE A 147 -31.26 4.24 8.14
C PHE A 147 -32.34 5.25 8.56
N PHE A 148 -32.02 6.54 8.53
CA PHE A 148 -32.96 7.62 8.82
C PHE A 148 -33.03 8.61 7.67
N SER A 149 -34.22 9.16 7.48
CA SER A 149 -34.49 10.28 6.59
C SER A 149 -35.52 11.17 7.30
N ARG A 150 -35.24 12.47 7.36
CA ARG A 150 -36.04 13.50 8.04
C ARG A 150 -36.42 13.12 9.48
N PHE A 151 -35.43 12.68 10.26
CA PHE A 151 -35.54 12.19 11.63
C PHE A 151 -36.44 10.96 11.82
N LYS A 152 -36.83 10.28 10.75
CA LYS A 152 -37.65 9.07 10.81
C LYS A 152 -36.82 7.86 10.43
N LYS A 153 -36.81 6.86 11.32
CA LYS A 153 -36.23 5.55 11.03
C LYS A 153 -36.99 4.92 9.88
N GLN A 154 -36.26 4.51 8.86
CA GLN A 154 -36.78 3.81 7.70
C GLN A 154 -36.94 2.32 8.01
N ALA A 155 -37.78 1.64 7.22
CA ALA A 155 -37.95 0.19 7.35
C ALA A 155 -36.71 -0.59 6.89
N GLU A 156 -35.96 -0.02 5.93
CA GLU A 156 -34.72 -0.58 5.42
C GLU A 156 -33.52 -0.29 6.33
N THR A 157 -32.58 -1.22 6.38
CA THR A 157 -31.26 -0.96 6.98
C THR A 157 -30.39 -0.18 6.00
N THR A 158 -29.30 0.37 6.51
CA THR A 158 -28.34 1.06 5.66
C THR A 158 -27.78 0.15 4.56
N SER A 159 -27.44 -1.10 4.87
CA SER A 159 -26.94 -2.06 3.88
C SER A 159 -27.95 -2.33 2.76
N GLN A 160 -29.24 -2.46 3.10
CA GLN A 160 -30.31 -2.62 2.12
C GLN A 160 -30.46 -1.39 1.22
N ARG A 161 -30.42 -0.18 1.81
CA ARG A 161 -30.46 1.09 1.07
C ARG A 161 -29.32 1.20 0.06
N ILE A 162 -28.12 0.85 0.50
CA ILE A 162 -26.91 0.88 -0.33
C ILE A 162 -27.04 -0.11 -1.49
N ALA A 163 -27.50 -1.33 -1.22
CA ALA A 163 -27.71 -2.34 -2.26
C ALA A 163 -28.75 -1.91 -3.31
N ILE A 164 -29.86 -1.30 -2.88
CA ILE A 164 -30.90 -0.76 -3.77
C ILE A 164 -30.36 0.40 -4.63
N SER A 165 -29.47 1.23 -4.07
CA SER A 165 -28.86 2.37 -4.78
C SER A 165 -27.89 1.92 -5.89
N GLY A 166 -27.45 0.66 -5.88
CA GLY A 166 -26.56 0.08 -6.90
C GLY A 166 -25.10 0.56 -6.84
N ASP A 167 -24.74 1.41 -5.87
CA ASP A 167 -23.41 2.02 -5.77
C ASP A 167 -22.78 1.85 -4.38
N GLU A 168 -22.61 0.58 -3.99
CA GLU A 168 -22.01 0.18 -2.71
C GLU A 168 -20.69 0.89 -2.42
N SER A 169 -19.84 1.01 -3.43
CA SER A 169 -18.50 1.54 -3.27
C SER A 169 -18.46 3.06 -3.17
N ARG A 170 -19.35 3.79 -3.86
CA ARG A 170 -19.43 5.25 -3.72
C ARG A 170 -20.05 5.65 -2.39
N LYS A 171 -21.13 4.98 -1.97
CA LYS A 171 -21.83 5.32 -0.73
C LYS A 171 -21.05 4.95 0.54
N THR A 172 -20.42 3.77 0.56
CA THR A 172 -19.66 3.35 1.75
C THR A 172 -18.20 3.74 1.70
N GLY A 173 -17.64 4.02 0.52
CA GLY A 173 -16.21 4.09 0.32
C GLY A 173 -15.47 2.75 0.57
N VAL A 174 -16.17 1.65 0.85
CA VAL A 174 -15.56 0.34 1.13
C VAL A 174 -15.67 -0.55 -0.10
N TYR A 175 -14.59 -0.54 -0.88
CA TYR A 175 -14.43 -1.42 -2.04
C TYR A 175 -13.69 -2.70 -1.65
N ARG A 176 -14.35 -3.84 -1.86
CA ARG A 176 -13.74 -5.17 -1.77
C ARG A 176 -12.98 -5.45 -3.08
N PRO A 177 -11.65 -5.62 -3.07
CA PRO A 177 -10.90 -5.88 -4.30
C PRO A 177 -11.22 -7.25 -4.89
N ASP A 178 -11.24 -7.31 -6.23
CA ASP A 178 -11.32 -8.58 -6.96
C ASP A 178 -10.13 -9.49 -6.65
N GLU A 179 -10.31 -10.80 -6.84
CA GLU A 179 -9.22 -11.76 -6.72
C GLU A 179 -8.08 -11.43 -7.70
N PHE A 180 -6.85 -11.67 -7.26
CA PHE A 180 -5.69 -11.42 -8.09
C PHE A 180 -5.56 -12.51 -9.15
N ASP A 181 -5.64 -12.10 -10.42
CA ASP A 181 -5.39 -12.95 -11.58
C ASP A 181 -4.24 -12.38 -12.42
N PHE A 182 -3.08 -13.03 -12.33
CA PHE A 182 -1.88 -12.62 -13.06
C PHE A 182 -2.04 -12.78 -14.59
N GLU A 183 -2.86 -13.72 -15.06
CA GLU A 183 -3.05 -13.94 -16.50
C GLU A 183 -3.78 -12.79 -17.18
N ASN A 184 -4.49 -11.95 -16.42
CA ASN A 184 -5.20 -10.79 -16.93
C ASN A 184 -4.44 -9.46 -16.77
N VAL A 185 -3.21 -9.49 -16.23
CA VAL A 185 -2.37 -8.29 -16.10
C VAL A 185 -1.71 -7.94 -17.43
N ARG A 186 -2.07 -6.79 -18.01
CA ARG A 186 -1.68 -6.44 -19.39
C ARG A 186 -0.33 -5.73 -19.52
N ASP A 187 0.11 -5.06 -18.47
CA ASP A 187 1.32 -4.25 -18.46
C ASP A 187 1.99 -4.22 -17.08
N ILE A 188 3.24 -3.76 -17.04
CA ILE A 188 4.05 -3.73 -15.81
C ILE A 188 3.50 -2.71 -14.81
N SER A 189 2.98 -1.56 -15.27
CA SER A 189 2.38 -0.56 -14.37
C SER A 189 1.21 -1.18 -13.63
N SER A 190 0.30 -1.83 -14.35
CA SER A 190 -0.84 -2.53 -13.77
C SER A 190 -0.43 -3.56 -12.71
N LEU A 191 0.69 -4.27 -12.88
CA LEU A 191 1.19 -5.21 -11.87
C LEU A 191 1.69 -4.49 -10.61
N LEU A 192 2.47 -3.42 -10.80
CA LEU A 192 3.02 -2.61 -9.70
C LEU A 192 1.89 -1.91 -8.94
N ASP A 193 0.97 -1.28 -9.65
CA ASP A 193 -0.20 -0.60 -9.10
C ASP A 193 -1.08 -1.59 -8.33
N LYS A 194 -1.32 -2.79 -8.86
CA LYS A 194 -2.04 -3.84 -8.12
C LYS A 194 -1.28 -4.21 -6.84
N SER A 195 0.02 -4.46 -6.94
CA SER A 195 0.85 -4.82 -5.78
C SER A 195 0.81 -3.78 -4.68
N GLU A 196 0.96 -2.49 -5.02
CA GLU A 196 0.94 -1.40 -4.05
C GLU A 196 -0.46 -1.22 -3.46
N ASN A 197 -1.49 -1.18 -4.30
CA ASN A 197 -2.85 -0.92 -3.85
C ASN A 197 -3.39 -1.98 -2.89
N VAL A 198 -3.16 -3.28 -3.16
CA VAL A 198 -3.61 -4.33 -2.25
C VAL A 198 -2.78 -4.35 -0.97
N HIS A 199 -1.48 -4.06 -1.05
CA HIS A 199 -0.61 -4.00 0.11
C HIS A 199 -1.02 -2.88 1.07
N VAL A 200 -1.28 -1.68 0.53
CA VAL A 200 -1.76 -0.54 1.33
C VAL A 200 -3.07 -0.88 2.03
N LYS A 201 -4.02 -1.49 1.33
CA LYS A 201 -5.32 -1.89 1.91
C LYS A 201 -5.20 -3.00 2.96
N ALA A 202 -4.21 -3.89 2.82
CA ALA A 202 -4.02 -5.03 3.71
C ALA A 202 -3.34 -4.68 5.04
N TYR A 203 -2.38 -3.73 5.04
CA TYR A 203 -1.52 -3.53 6.22
C TYR A 203 -1.41 -2.10 6.73
N THR A 204 -1.97 -1.12 6.03
CA THR A 204 -2.04 0.24 6.58
C THR A 204 -3.37 0.45 7.28
N GLU A 205 -3.46 1.49 8.11
CA GLU A 205 -4.71 2.03 8.66
C GLU A 205 -5.57 2.67 7.54
N TYR A 206 -5.69 1.98 6.39
CA TYR A 206 -6.26 2.50 5.15
C TYR A 206 -7.68 2.98 5.34
N TYR A 207 -8.51 2.15 5.98
CA TYR A 207 -9.92 2.46 6.22
C TYR A 207 -10.08 3.60 7.22
N ASP A 208 -9.23 3.68 8.24
CA ASP A 208 -9.29 4.77 9.24
C ASP A 208 -8.89 6.10 8.60
N LYS A 209 -7.77 6.15 7.88
CA LYS A 209 -7.34 7.33 7.10
C LYS A 209 -8.37 7.73 6.04
N ARG A 210 -9.07 6.76 5.46
CA ARG A 210 -10.14 7.04 4.49
C ARG A 210 -11.34 7.70 5.15
N LYS A 211 -11.72 7.27 6.37
CA LYS A 211 -12.80 7.91 7.15
C LYS A 211 -12.44 9.34 7.55
N GLU A 212 -11.20 9.57 7.99
CA GLU A 212 -10.68 10.93 8.25
C GLU A 212 -10.78 11.81 7.02
N LYS A 213 -10.29 11.32 5.86
CA LYS A 213 -10.36 12.06 4.61
C LYS A 213 -11.80 12.31 4.14
N MET A 214 -12.72 11.37 4.37
CA MET A 214 -14.14 11.56 4.07
C MET A 214 -14.73 12.70 4.88
N LYS A 215 -14.45 12.72 6.20
CA LYS A 215 -14.86 13.80 7.10
C LYS A 215 -14.30 15.15 6.66
N GLU A 216 -13.00 15.23 6.35
CA GLU A 216 -12.38 16.46 5.86
C GLU A 216 -12.99 16.95 4.54
N ASN A 217 -13.28 16.04 3.61
CA ASN A 217 -13.90 16.38 2.35
C ASN A 217 -15.34 16.89 2.55
N PHE A 218 -16.09 16.31 3.48
CA PHE A 218 -17.45 16.75 3.81
C PHE A 218 -17.45 18.15 4.42
N ILE A 219 -16.55 18.42 5.36
CA ILE A 219 -16.36 19.77 5.93
C ILE A 219 -16.08 20.79 4.83
N LYS A 220 -15.15 20.48 3.91
CA LYS A 220 -14.83 21.38 2.78
C LYS A 220 -16.01 21.62 1.86
N LEU A 221 -16.85 20.60 1.65
CA LEU A 221 -18.07 20.75 0.86
C LEU A 221 -19.05 21.70 1.56
N LEU A 222 -19.24 21.56 2.88
CA LEU A 222 -20.09 22.46 3.65
C LEU A 222 -19.57 23.91 3.62
N GLU A 223 -18.26 24.10 3.81
CA GLU A 223 -17.59 25.41 3.73
C GLU A 223 -17.83 26.07 2.36
N GLY A 224 -17.78 25.28 1.27
CA GLY A 224 -17.98 25.78 -0.09
C GLY A 224 -19.43 26.12 -0.43
N GLN A 225 -20.39 25.27 0.01
CA GLN A 225 -21.81 25.42 -0.34
C GLN A 225 -22.52 26.46 0.54
N PHE A 226 -22.24 26.44 1.84
CA PHE A 226 -23.01 27.20 2.84
C PHE A 226 -22.25 28.39 3.43
N ASN A 227 -20.96 28.56 3.11
CA ASN A 227 -20.10 29.59 3.70
C ASN A 227 -20.23 29.62 5.23
N SER A 228 -20.42 30.81 5.82
CA SER A 228 -20.53 31.00 7.27
C SER A 228 -21.77 30.39 7.90
N ASP A 229 -22.80 30.04 7.13
CA ASP A 229 -24.05 29.49 7.68
C ASP A 229 -23.84 28.07 8.24
N ALA A 230 -22.80 27.36 7.76
CA ALA A 230 -22.43 26.04 8.26
C ALA A 230 -21.37 26.04 9.37
N ASP A 231 -20.85 27.19 9.82
CA ASP A 231 -19.71 27.27 10.75
C ASP A 231 -19.93 26.46 12.04
N GLU A 232 -21.12 26.59 12.65
CA GLU A 232 -21.45 25.85 13.87
C GLU A 232 -21.49 24.32 13.62
N LEU A 233 -22.07 23.89 12.49
CA LEU A 233 -22.16 22.47 12.13
C LEU A 233 -20.76 21.91 11.88
N ILE A 234 -19.92 22.68 11.18
CA ILE A 234 -18.53 22.33 10.89
C ILE A 234 -17.73 22.17 12.19
N GLU A 235 -17.89 23.08 13.15
CA GLU A 235 -17.20 22.97 14.44
C GLU A 235 -17.61 21.71 15.21
N LYS A 236 -18.91 21.38 15.24
CA LYS A 236 -19.38 20.14 15.87
C LYS A 236 -18.85 18.91 15.15
N ILE A 237 -18.95 18.85 13.81
CA ILE A 237 -18.40 17.75 13.01
C ILE A 237 -16.90 17.59 13.29
N ARG A 238 -16.12 18.68 13.37
CA ARG A 238 -14.67 18.62 13.67
C ARG A 238 -14.39 17.90 15.00
N ASN A 239 -15.25 18.02 16.00
CA ASN A 239 -15.10 17.35 17.30
C ASN A 239 -15.52 15.87 17.30
N ILE A 240 -16.32 15.42 16.33
CA ILE A 240 -16.76 14.02 16.21
C ILE A 240 -15.62 13.13 15.68
N PRO A 241 -15.23 12.03 16.35
CA PRO A 241 -14.25 11.09 15.80
C PRO A 241 -14.65 10.56 14.42
N ALA A 242 -13.67 10.31 13.55
CA ALA A 242 -13.92 10.01 12.13
C ALA A 242 -14.73 8.72 11.89
N ASP A 243 -14.64 7.75 12.79
CA ASP A 243 -15.45 6.53 12.76
C ASP A 243 -16.93 6.80 13.05
N TYR A 244 -17.25 7.61 14.05
CA TYR A 244 -18.63 8.01 14.31
C TYR A 244 -19.20 8.89 13.21
N PHE A 245 -18.42 9.85 12.71
CA PHE A 245 -18.86 10.68 11.57
C PHE A 245 -19.17 9.80 10.35
N TYR A 246 -18.35 8.78 10.09
CA TYR A 246 -18.58 7.84 9.02
C TYR A 246 -19.88 7.05 9.18
N GLU A 247 -20.21 6.60 10.39
CA GLU A 247 -21.50 5.96 10.68
C GLU A 247 -22.67 6.92 10.45
N MET A 248 -22.58 8.16 10.94
CA MET A 248 -23.60 9.21 10.71
C MET A 248 -23.82 9.45 9.22
N TYR A 249 -22.75 9.66 8.46
CA TYR A 249 -22.80 9.89 7.01
C TYR A 249 -23.54 8.77 6.28
N ILE A 250 -23.36 7.53 6.73
CA ILE A 250 -23.98 6.36 6.12
C ILE A 250 -25.43 6.16 6.60
N MET A 251 -25.74 6.51 7.85
CA MET A 251 -27.05 6.30 8.46
C MET A 251 -28.09 7.35 8.10
N PHE A 252 -27.69 8.58 7.75
CA PHE A 252 -28.59 9.70 7.56
C PHE A 252 -28.64 10.12 6.09
N ASP A 253 -29.84 10.10 5.51
CA ASP A 253 -30.10 10.48 4.11
C ASP A 253 -29.61 11.90 3.79
N GLU A 254 -29.68 12.80 4.78
CA GLU A 254 -29.27 14.21 4.66
C GLU A 254 -27.74 14.42 4.55
N PHE A 255 -26.93 13.40 4.85
CA PHE A 255 -25.48 13.43 4.70
C PHE A 255 -25.06 12.80 3.36
N ASP A 256 -25.34 13.47 2.23
CA ASP A 256 -25.01 12.98 0.89
C ASP A 256 -24.17 13.98 0.07
N PHE A 257 -22.97 13.59 -0.38
CA PHE A 257 -22.12 14.43 -1.25
C PHE A 257 -22.80 14.79 -2.59
N ASP A 258 -23.63 13.89 -3.13
CA ASP A 258 -24.24 14.08 -4.45
C ASP A 258 -25.33 15.17 -4.41
N GLU A 259 -25.97 15.37 -3.26
CA GLU A 259 -27.00 16.40 -3.08
C GLU A 259 -26.40 17.81 -3.12
N TYR A 260 -25.18 18.01 -2.61
CA TYR A 260 -24.58 19.35 -2.49
C TYR A 260 -23.51 19.67 -3.54
N SER A 261 -23.14 18.72 -4.39
CA SER A 261 -22.13 18.92 -5.44
C SER A 261 -22.71 19.35 -6.79
N SER A 262 -24.03 19.42 -6.93
CA SER A 262 -24.70 19.87 -8.15
C SER A 262 -25.01 21.37 -8.11
N GLU A 263 -24.40 22.14 -9.02
CA GLU A 263 -24.74 23.55 -9.24
C GLU A 263 -26.20 23.65 -9.73
N GLY A 264 -27.12 24.09 -8.87
CA GLY A 264 -28.51 24.35 -9.26
C GLY A 264 -29.59 24.04 -8.21
N ASN A 265 -29.25 23.72 -6.97
CA ASN A 265 -30.25 23.52 -5.91
C ASN A 265 -30.80 24.85 -5.35
N ASP A 266 -32.04 24.75 -4.88
CA ASP A 266 -32.88 25.85 -4.39
C ASP A 266 -32.42 26.26 -2.98
N ASP A 267 -32.00 27.52 -2.78
CA ASP A 267 -31.41 28.03 -1.53
C ASP A 267 -32.21 27.68 -0.26
N MET A 268 -33.54 27.51 -0.38
CA MET A 268 -34.41 27.08 0.72
C MET A 268 -34.26 25.59 1.10
N LYS A 269 -34.05 24.70 0.13
CA LYS A 269 -33.82 23.27 0.41
C LYS A 269 -32.48 23.04 1.07
N ASP A 270 -31.49 23.81 0.66
CA ASP A 270 -30.14 23.75 1.19
C ASP A 270 -30.14 24.15 2.69
N MET A 271 -30.85 25.21 3.07
CA MET A 271 -30.99 25.63 4.48
C MET A 271 -31.77 24.63 5.35
N ASP A 272 -32.85 24.05 4.82
CA ASP A 272 -33.61 23.00 5.52
C ASP A 272 -32.73 21.76 5.79
N ASN A 273 -31.93 21.37 4.81
CA ASN A 273 -31.00 20.24 4.93
C ASN A 273 -29.88 20.55 5.95
N LEU A 274 -29.35 21.77 5.98
CA LEU A 274 -28.35 22.19 6.96
C LEU A 274 -28.88 22.11 8.40
N GLN A 275 -30.12 22.56 8.63
CA GLN A 275 -30.79 22.44 9.93
C GLN A 275 -31.04 20.97 10.32
N MET A 276 -31.40 20.11 9.36
CA MET A 276 -31.56 18.69 9.63
C MET A 276 -30.24 18.03 10.01
N MET A 277 -29.15 18.31 9.28
CA MET A 277 -27.81 17.83 9.63
C MET A 277 -27.40 18.27 11.04
N MET A 278 -27.63 19.54 11.38
CA MET A 278 -27.40 20.06 12.74
C MET A 278 -28.19 19.27 13.79
N GLY A 279 -29.48 19.05 13.57
CA GLY A 279 -30.30 18.31 14.52
C GLY A 279 -29.87 16.85 14.69
N TYR A 280 -29.33 16.19 13.66
CA TYR A 280 -28.74 14.85 13.80
C TYR A 280 -27.44 14.86 14.60
N VAL A 281 -26.59 15.88 14.40
CA VAL A 281 -25.37 16.06 15.19
C VAL A 281 -25.70 16.33 16.66
N ASP A 282 -26.67 17.21 16.95
CA ASP A 282 -27.12 17.48 18.32
C ASP A 282 -27.72 16.23 18.98
N ALA A 283 -28.51 15.46 18.23
CA ALA A 283 -29.11 14.22 18.70
C ALA A 283 -28.06 13.12 18.94
N PHE A 284 -26.94 13.15 18.20
CA PHE A 284 -25.77 12.31 18.45
C PHE A 284 -25.03 12.73 19.72
N GLU A 285 -24.66 14.01 19.85
CA GLU A 285 -23.93 14.53 21.01
C GLU A 285 -24.71 14.38 22.33
N SER A 286 -26.03 14.49 22.28
CA SER A 286 -26.91 14.31 23.44
C SER A 286 -27.22 12.84 23.78
N GLY A 287 -26.75 11.88 22.98
CA GLY A 287 -27.01 10.46 23.15
C GLY A 287 -28.47 10.04 22.94
N VAL A 288 -29.29 10.92 22.32
CA VAL A 288 -30.71 10.65 22.00
C VAL A 288 -30.82 9.67 20.84
N ILE A 289 -29.90 9.77 19.87
CA ILE A 289 -29.68 8.72 18.87
C ILE A 289 -28.61 7.79 19.43
N ASP A 290 -29.07 6.66 19.99
CA ASP A 290 -28.20 5.60 20.47
C ASP A 290 -27.59 4.87 19.26
N PHE A 291 -26.42 5.32 18.82
CA PHE A 291 -25.53 4.47 18.04
C PHE A 291 -25.15 3.33 18.95
N MET A 292 -25.83 2.19 18.78
CA MET A 292 -25.69 0.98 19.60
C MET A 292 -24.29 0.34 19.55
N LEU A 293 -23.19 1.08 19.36
CA LEU A 293 -21.82 0.59 19.41
C LEU A 293 -20.84 1.73 19.80
N LYS A 294 -20.34 1.61 21.04
CA LYS A 294 -19.22 2.32 21.71
C LYS A 294 -19.60 3.63 22.40
N GLY A 295 -19.65 3.54 23.73
CA GLY A 295 -19.85 4.66 24.62
C GLY A 295 -18.83 5.77 24.38
N PHE A 296 -19.36 6.97 24.18
CA PHE A 296 -18.61 8.19 24.37
C PHE A 296 -18.17 8.31 25.83
N PRO A 297 -16.93 8.73 26.13
CA PRO A 297 -16.59 9.16 27.46
C PRO A 297 -17.31 10.50 27.71
N ASN A 298 -18.25 10.49 28.65
CA ASN A 298 -18.88 11.71 29.15
C ASN A 298 -17.80 12.73 29.51
N GLY A 299 -17.86 13.92 28.89
CA GLY A 299 -17.25 15.13 29.43
C GLY A 299 -18.05 15.64 30.61
#